data_AF-A0A925R3C1-F1
#
_entry.id   AF-A0A925R3C1-F1
#
_cell.length_a   1.000
_cell.length_b   1.000
_cell.length_c   1.000
_cell.angle_alpha   90.00
_cell.angle_beta   90.00
_cell.angle_gamma   90.00
#
_symmetry.space_group_name_H-M   'P 1'
#
loop_
_entity.id
_entity.type
_entity.pdbx_description
1 polymer ?
#
loop_
_entity_poly.entity_id
_entity_poly.type
_entity_poly.pdbx_seq_one_letter_code
_entity_poly.pdbx_strand_id
1 'polypeptide(L)'
;MALSNKFGSIVLTTGNKSEMATGYCTLYGDMAGGFAVIKDVAKTLVYRLATWKNAQGAEVIPQRIITRPPSAELRPDQKDQDSLPPYEVLDGILQRYMEDDQGIDEIVAAGFAAADVERVTRLIKINEYKRRQAPIGIRITHRAFGRDWRYPITSKFRA
;
A
#
# COMPACT_ATOMS: atom_id res chain seq x y z
N MET A 1 -4.30 14.43 14.81
CA MET A 1 -5.34 15.46 14.61
C MET A 1 -5.29 16.62 15.59
N ALA A 2 -5.05 16.43 16.89
CA ALA A 2 -5.07 17.53 17.88
C ALA A 2 -4.17 18.74 17.51
N LEU A 3 -2.92 18.49 17.09
CA LEU A 3 -1.99 19.55 16.68
C LEU A 3 -2.46 20.29 15.41
N SER A 4 -3.03 19.57 14.45
CA SER A 4 -3.61 20.15 13.23
C SER A 4 -4.75 21.12 13.57
N ASN A 5 -5.67 20.71 14.46
CA ASN A 5 -6.75 21.58 14.90
C ASN A 5 -6.24 22.82 15.67
N LYS A 6 -5.19 22.65 16.48
CA LYS A 6 -4.66 23.75 17.31
C LYS A 6 -3.87 24.77 16.50
N PHE A 7 -3.13 24.33 15.48
CA PHE A 7 -2.16 25.18 14.77
C PHE A 7 -2.50 25.42 13.28
N GLY A 8 -3.55 24.80 12.75
CA GLY A 8 -4.07 25.05 11.41
C GLY A 8 -3.39 24.29 10.25
N SER A 9 -2.34 23.51 10.50
CA SER A 9 -1.68 22.69 9.45
C SER A 9 -2.48 21.44 9.10
N ILE A 10 -2.40 20.99 7.84
CA ILE A 10 -2.97 19.70 7.41
C ILE A 10 -2.10 18.52 7.85
N VAL A 11 -2.72 17.41 8.26
CA VAL A 11 -2.00 16.14 8.48
C VAL A 11 -1.84 15.41 7.15
N LEU A 12 -0.59 15.09 6.80
CA LEU A 12 -0.27 14.22 5.66
C LEU A 12 -0.16 12.78 6.14
N THR A 13 -0.95 11.88 5.58
CA THR A 13 -0.85 10.44 5.88
C THR A 13 0.21 9.78 5.03
N THR A 14 0.85 8.74 5.57
CA THR A 14 2.03 8.09 4.98
C THR A 14 1.76 6.68 4.45
N GLY A 15 0.50 6.27 4.34
CA GLY A 15 0.14 4.95 3.81
C GLY A 15 0.40 4.86 2.30
N ASN A 16 1.10 3.82 1.88
CA ASN A 16 1.45 3.56 0.48
C ASN A 16 0.45 2.61 -0.22
N LYS A 17 0.60 2.40 -1.53
CA LYS A 17 -0.35 1.61 -2.34
C LYS A 17 -0.45 0.16 -1.86
N SER A 18 0.68 -0.45 -1.48
CA SER A 18 0.80 -1.83 -1.03
C SER A 18 0.09 -2.06 0.32
N GLU A 19 0.24 -1.12 1.25
CA GLU A 19 -0.46 -1.13 2.54
C GLU A 19 -1.96 -0.93 2.37
N MET A 20 -2.38 0.02 1.52
CA MET A 20 -3.79 0.27 1.22
C MET A 20 -4.44 -0.92 0.50
N ALA A 21 -3.70 -1.59 -0.39
CA ALA A 21 -4.17 -2.79 -1.08
C ALA A 21 -4.49 -3.90 -0.09
N THR A 22 -3.54 -4.23 0.78
CA THR A 22 -3.66 -5.36 1.71
C THR A 22 -4.37 -5.02 3.02
N GLY A 23 -4.74 -3.75 3.21
CA GLY A 23 -5.35 -3.23 4.43
C GLY A 23 -4.44 -3.30 5.64
N TYR A 24 -3.13 -3.25 5.40
CA TYR A 24 -2.10 -3.13 6.41
C TYR A 24 -2.01 -1.69 6.92
N CYS A 25 -3.16 -1.22 7.40
CA CYS A 25 -3.42 0.13 7.86
C CYS A 25 -4.51 0.08 8.93
N THR A 26 -4.49 1.06 9.83
CA THR A 26 -5.41 1.17 10.95
C THR A 26 -6.40 2.29 10.70
N LEU A 27 -7.69 1.94 10.63
CA LEU A 27 -8.76 2.93 10.56
C LEU A 27 -8.65 3.89 11.75
N TYR A 28 -8.69 5.19 11.44
CA TYR A 28 -8.53 6.28 12.41
C TYR A 28 -7.16 6.33 13.12
N GLY A 29 -6.22 5.46 12.75
CA GLY A 29 -4.82 5.48 13.14
C GLY A 29 -3.98 6.14 12.04
N ASP A 30 -3.13 5.36 11.38
CA ASP A 30 -2.29 5.82 10.25
C ASP A 30 -3.08 6.41 9.07
N MET A 31 -4.37 6.08 8.93
CA MET A 31 -5.27 6.64 7.93
C MET A 31 -5.84 8.01 8.31
N ALA A 32 -5.65 8.49 9.54
CA ALA A 32 -6.21 9.75 10.01
C ALA A 32 -5.39 10.95 9.52
N GLY A 33 -5.82 11.55 8.41
CA GLY A 33 -5.28 12.82 7.93
C GLY A 33 -6.07 13.42 6.78
N GLY A 34 -5.61 14.57 6.30
CA GLY A 34 -6.31 15.32 5.25
C GLY A 34 -5.86 14.97 3.84
N PHE A 35 -4.64 14.45 3.65
CA PHE A 35 -4.11 14.13 2.33
C PHE A 35 -3.06 13.00 2.38
N ALA A 36 -3.16 12.06 1.44
CA ALA A 36 -2.30 10.88 1.36
C ALA A 36 -1.33 10.98 0.17
N VAL A 37 -0.15 11.57 0.42
CA VAL A 37 0.82 11.95 -0.62
C VAL A 37 1.29 10.75 -1.45
N ILE A 38 1.57 9.63 -0.78
CA ILE A 38 2.14 8.42 -1.40
C ILE A 38 1.12 7.29 -1.57
N LYS A 39 -0.19 7.60 -1.53
CA LYS A 39 -1.27 6.61 -1.59
C LYS A 39 -1.22 5.69 -2.81
N ASP A 40 -0.74 6.20 -3.95
CA ASP A 40 -0.64 5.46 -5.21
C ASP A 40 0.82 5.08 -5.57
N VAL A 41 1.72 5.10 -4.58
CA VAL A 41 3.12 4.66 -4.74
C VAL A 41 3.25 3.26 -4.14
N ALA A 42 3.62 2.24 -4.92
CA ALA A 42 3.91 0.91 -4.41
C ALA A 42 5.15 0.91 -3.50
N LYS A 43 5.25 -0.01 -2.53
CA LYS A 43 6.35 -0.02 -1.54
C LYS A 43 7.72 -0.12 -2.21
N THR A 44 7.86 -0.99 -3.20
CA THR A 44 9.08 -1.12 -4.01
C THR A 44 9.46 0.21 -4.67
N LEU A 45 8.48 0.99 -5.15
CA LEU A 45 8.71 2.32 -5.71
C LEU A 45 9.06 3.35 -4.63
N VAL A 46 8.53 3.25 -3.41
CA VAL A 46 8.93 4.11 -2.28
C VAL A 46 10.43 4.01 -2.02
N TYR A 47 10.98 2.79 -1.95
CA TYR A 47 12.42 2.58 -1.77
C TYR A 47 13.22 3.19 -2.93
N ARG A 48 12.80 2.94 -4.18
CA ARG A 48 13.45 3.51 -5.37
C ARG A 48 13.45 5.04 -5.37
N LEU A 49 12.33 5.67 -4.99
CA LEU A 49 12.20 7.13 -4.90
C LEU A 49 13.05 7.71 -3.76
N ALA A 50 13.15 7.02 -2.62
CA ALA A 50 14.00 7.44 -1.52
C ALA A 50 15.48 7.45 -1.93
N THR A 51 15.96 6.36 -2.56
CA THR A 51 17.32 6.28 -3.11
C THR A 51 17.55 7.35 -4.16
N TRP A 52 16.62 7.51 -5.11
CA TRP A 52 16.70 8.54 -6.15
C TRP A 52 16.79 9.95 -5.54
N LYS A 53 15.96 10.27 -4.54
CA LYS A 53 15.90 11.60 -3.90
C LYS A 53 17.19 11.96 -3.18
N ASN A 54 17.82 11.00 -2.52
CA ASN A 54 19.14 11.20 -1.89
C ASN A 54 20.23 11.41 -2.94
N ALA A 55 20.16 10.73 -4.08
CA ALA A 55 21.12 10.93 -5.17
C ALA A 55 21.01 12.31 -5.86
N GLN A 56 19.91 13.06 -5.66
CA GLN A 56 19.73 14.40 -6.25
C GLN A 56 20.41 15.54 -5.47
N GLY A 57 21.13 15.26 -4.38
CA GLY A 57 21.82 16.30 -3.60
C GLY A 57 22.16 15.85 -2.19
N ALA A 58 21.69 16.60 -1.19
CA ALA A 58 21.90 16.23 0.21
C ALA A 58 21.13 14.96 0.57
N GLU A 59 21.79 14.07 1.33
CA GLU A 59 21.16 12.90 1.95
C GLU A 59 20.15 13.38 3.01
N VAL A 60 18.88 13.47 2.60
CA VAL A 60 17.77 13.93 3.46
C VAL A 60 17.05 12.77 4.14
N ILE A 61 17.14 11.57 3.57
CA ILE A 61 16.55 10.33 4.09
C ILE A 61 17.71 9.47 4.62
N PRO A 62 17.84 9.23 5.94
CA PRO A 62 18.98 8.48 6.47
C PRO A 62 19.14 7.09 5.85
N GLN A 63 20.33 6.71 5.40
CA GLN A 63 20.54 5.41 4.75
C GLN A 63 20.02 4.21 5.55
N ARG A 64 20.11 4.26 6.89
CA ARG A 64 19.61 3.20 7.79
C ARG A 64 18.12 2.91 7.66
N ILE A 65 17.29 3.88 7.25
CA ILE A 65 15.85 3.65 7.08
C ILE A 65 15.52 3.01 5.72
N ILE A 66 16.43 3.12 4.74
CA ILE A 66 16.31 2.49 3.41
C ILE A 66 16.77 1.03 3.48
N THR A 67 17.86 0.74 4.19
CA THR A 67 18.44 -0.60 4.27
C THR A 67 17.79 -1.50 5.32
N ARG A 68 16.98 -0.93 6.21
CA ARG A 68 16.27 -1.71 7.22
C ARG A 68 15.17 -2.58 6.58
N PRO A 69 15.03 -3.85 6.99
CA PRO A 69 13.90 -4.67 6.58
C PRO A 69 12.56 -4.01 6.96
N PRO A 70 11.51 -4.11 6.12
CA PRO A 70 10.21 -3.55 6.44
C PRO A 70 9.56 -4.26 7.64
N SER A 71 8.94 -3.48 8.52
CA SER A 71 8.29 -3.95 9.76
C SER A 71 7.17 -3.00 10.18
N ALA A 72 6.10 -3.57 10.72
CA ALA A 72 4.90 -2.86 11.16
C ALA A 72 5.04 -2.17 12.53
N GLU A 73 6.07 -2.51 13.31
CA GLU A 73 6.39 -1.97 14.64
C GLU A 73 5.22 -1.82 15.65
N LEU A 74 4.10 -2.53 15.52
CA LEU A 74 3.00 -2.45 16.49
C LEU A 74 3.25 -3.28 17.76
N ARG A 75 4.21 -4.20 17.72
CA ARG A 75 4.67 -5.02 18.85
C ARG A 75 6.12 -5.48 18.64
N PRO A 76 6.88 -5.81 19.71
CA PRO A 76 8.23 -6.33 19.60
C PRO A 76 8.29 -7.51 18.61
N ASP A 77 9.33 -7.53 17.77
CA ASP A 77 9.62 -8.59 16.79
C ASP A 77 8.59 -8.83 15.67
N GLN A 78 7.59 -7.97 15.49
CA GLN A 78 6.64 -8.10 14.38
C GLN A 78 7.29 -7.82 13.02
N LYS A 79 7.12 -8.74 12.07
CA LYS A 79 7.55 -8.56 10.67
C LYS A 79 6.31 -8.47 9.76
N ASP A 80 6.36 -7.60 8.75
CA ASP A 80 5.30 -7.53 7.73
C ASP A 80 5.12 -8.87 7.01
N GLN A 81 6.23 -9.59 6.88
CA GLN A 81 6.32 -10.92 6.26
C GLN A 81 5.59 -12.02 7.05
N ASP A 82 5.16 -11.76 8.29
CA ASP A 82 4.35 -12.71 9.06
C ASP A 82 2.97 -12.91 8.43
N SER A 83 2.50 -11.93 7.64
CA SER A 83 1.14 -11.91 7.06
C SER A 83 1.13 -11.69 5.54
N LEU A 84 2.22 -11.20 4.97
CA LEU A 84 2.33 -10.78 3.58
C LEU A 84 3.53 -11.46 2.90
N PRO A 85 3.46 -11.75 1.58
CA PRO A 85 4.66 -12.11 0.84
C PRO A 85 5.65 -10.92 0.79
N PRO A 86 6.92 -11.14 0.42
CA PRO A 86 7.87 -10.05 0.19
C PRO A 86 7.30 -8.97 -0.73
N TYR A 87 7.66 -7.69 -0.53
CA TYR A 87 7.05 -6.58 -1.25
C TYR A 87 7.27 -6.67 -2.76
N GLU A 88 8.37 -7.27 -3.22
CA GLU A 88 8.63 -7.53 -4.64
C GLU A 88 7.57 -8.47 -5.24
N VAL A 89 7.17 -9.49 -4.49
CA VAL A 89 6.13 -10.45 -4.87
C VAL A 89 4.74 -9.79 -4.76
N LEU A 90 4.48 -9.11 -3.63
CA LEU A 90 3.22 -8.42 -3.37
C LEU A 90 2.91 -7.36 -4.42
N ASP A 91 3.87 -6.47 -4.70
CA ASP A 91 3.70 -5.38 -5.66
C ASP A 91 3.57 -5.91 -7.08
N GLY A 92 4.27 -7.00 -7.42
CA GLY A 92 4.12 -7.69 -8.70
C GLY A 92 2.72 -8.29 -8.90
N ILE A 93 2.16 -8.93 -7.86
CA ILE A 93 0.77 -9.43 -7.89
C ILE A 93 -0.21 -8.26 -7.94
N LEU A 94 0.03 -7.21 -7.15
CA LEU A 94 -0.84 -6.03 -7.09
C LEU A 94 -0.93 -5.34 -8.44
N GLN A 95 0.20 -5.13 -9.12
CA GLN A 95 0.23 -4.52 -10.44
C GLN A 95 -0.63 -5.34 -11.42
N ARG A 96 -0.39 -6.66 -11.51
CA ARG A 96 -1.09 -7.52 -12.45
C ARG A 96 -2.58 -7.62 -12.17
N TYR A 97 -2.96 -7.83 -10.91
CA TYR A 97 -4.35 -8.01 -10.52
C TYR A 97 -5.14 -6.70 -10.53
N MET A 98 -4.58 -5.65 -9.91
CA MET A 98 -5.31 -4.40 -9.67
C MET A 98 -5.07 -3.36 -10.76
N GLU A 99 -3.90 -3.31 -11.38
CA GLU A 99 -3.62 -2.32 -12.42
C GLU A 99 -3.93 -2.89 -13.81
N ASP A 100 -3.56 -4.15 -14.07
CA ASP A 100 -3.66 -4.76 -15.40
C ASP A 100 -4.89 -5.67 -15.60
N ASP A 101 -5.78 -5.77 -14.60
CA ASP A 101 -7.02 -6.58 -14.63
C ASP A 101 -6.80 -8.08 -14.95
N GLN A 102 -5.61 -8.62 -14.66
CA GLN A 102 -5.30 -10.03 -14.90
C GLN A 102 -6.04 -10.96 -13.92
N GLY A 103 -6.50 -12.10 -14.42
CA GLY A 103 -7.10 -13.16 -13.62
C GLY A 103 -6.07 -13.91 -12.76
N ILE A 104 -6.55 -14.62 -11.72
CA ILE A 104 -5.69 -15.39 -10.82
C ILE A 104 -4.84 -16.40 -11.59
N ASP A 105 -5.43 -17.12 -12.54
CA ASP A 105 -4.74 -18.12 -13.35
C ASP A 105 -3.62 -17.53 -14.21
N GLU A 106 -3.82 -16.33 -14.76
CA GLU A 106 -2.81 -15.62 -15.56
C GLU A 106 -1.62 -15.19 -14.70
N ILE A 107 -1.90 -14.75 -13.46
CA ILE A 107 -0.86 -14.34 -12.51
C ILE A 107 -0.07 -15.56 -12.04
N VAL A 108 -0.73 -16.68 -11.77
CA VAL A 108 -0.05 -17.94 -11.43
C VAL A 108 0.79 -18.44 -12.61
N ALA A 109 0.27 -18.41 -13.83
CA ALA A 109 1.01 -18.75 -15.05
C ALA A 109 2.21 -17.84 -15.30
N ALA A 110 2.18 -16.60 -14.82
CA ALA A 110 3.31 -15.66 -14.85
C ALA A 110 4.40 -15.98 -13.81
N GLY A 111 4.27 -17.06 -13.03
CA GLY A 111 5.30 -17.57 -12.13
C GLY A 111 5.14 -17.19 -10.65
N PHE A 112 4.01 -16.59 -10.28
CA PHE A 112 3.71 -16.30 -8.88
C PHE A 112 3.12 -17.53 -8.17
N ALA A 113 3.52 -17.76 -6.92
CA ALA A 113 2.97 -18.86 -6.14
C ALA A 113 1.46 -18.69 -5.92
N ALA A 114 0.66 -19.71 -6.23
CA ALA A 114 -0.80 -19.68 -6.08
C ALA A 114 -1.23 -19.23 -4.67
N ALA A 115 -0.56 -19.72 -3.63
CA ALA A 115 -0.83 -19.34 -2.25
C ALA A 115 -0.61 -17.84 -1.96
N ASP A 116 0.31 -17.18 -2.66
CA ASP A 116 0.53 -15.73 -2.53
C ASP A 116 -0.52 -14.95 -3.32
N VAL A 117 -0.85 -15.39 -4.54
CA VAL A 117 -1.89 -14.76 -5.38
C VAL A 117 -3.25 -14.81 -4.68
N GLU A 118 -3.66 -15.97 -4.18
CA GLU A 118 -4.91 -16.13 -3.42
C GLU A 118 -4.95 -15.26 -2.17
N ARG A 119 -3.83 -15.17 -1.44
CA ARG A 119 -3.74 -14.36 -0.22
C ARG A 119 -3.86 -12.87 -0.53
N VAL A 120 -3.10 -12.37 -1.50
CA VAL A 120 -3.09 -10.94 -1.88
C VAL A 120 -4.45 -10.54 -2.45
N THR A 121 -5.02 -11.32 -3.36
CA THR A 121 -6.36 -11.02 -3.95
C THR A 121 -7.46 -11.04 -2.89
N ARG A 122 -7.42 -12.00 -1.95
CA ARG A 122 -8.32 -12.02 -0.79
C ARG A 122 -8.15 -10.77 0.07
N LEU A 123 -6.91 -10.37 0.40
CA LEU A 123 -6.63 -9.18 1.20
C LEU A 123 -7.11 -7.91 0.51
N ILE A 124 -6.91 -7.78 -0.81
CA ILE A 124 -7.48 -6.69 -1.60
C ILE A 124 -8.99 -6.66 -1.39
N LYS A 125 -9.69 -7.76 -1.63
CA LYS A 125 -11.15 -7.82 -1.50
C LYS A 125 -11.64 -7.42 -0.10
N ILE A 126 -11.12 -8.03 0.96
CA ILE A 126 -11.69 -7.85 2.32
C ILE A 126 -11.44 -6.46 2.89
N ASN A 127 -10.46 -5.71 2.37
CA ASN A 127 -10.08 -4.39 2.88
C ASN A 127 -10.69 -3.22 2.12
N GLU A 128 -11.68 -3.49 1.25
CA GLU A 128 -12.41 -2.45 0.52
C GLU A 128 -13.03 -1.41 1.47
N TYR A 129 -13.56 -1.84 2.62
CA TYR A 129 -14.16 -0.94 3.61
C TYR A 129 -13.16 0.06 4.22
N LYS A 130 -11.88 -0.33 4.37
CA LYS A 130 -10.83 0.57 4.85
C LYS A 130 -10.50 1.60 3.77
N ARG A 131 -10.25 1.14 2.54
CA ARG A 131 -9.88 2.02 1.41
C ARG A 131 -10.93 3.07 1.10
N ARG A 132 -12.21 2.74 1.26
CA ARG A 132 -13.33 3.69 1.09
C ARG A 132 -13.31 4.87 2.06
N GLN A 133 -12.60 4.74 3.18
CA GLN A 133 -12.41 5.79 4.20
C GLN A 133 -11.01 6.43 4.14
N ALA A 134 -10.14 5.97 3.24
CA ALA A 134 -8.81 6.52 3.10
C ALA A 134 -8.88 7.97 2.58
N PRO A 135 -8.01 8.88 3.05
CA PRO A 135 -7.93 10.23 2.51
C PRO A 135 -7.70 10.23 0.99
N ILE A 136 -8.03 11.36 0.36
CA ILE A 136 -7.68 11.61 -1.03
C ILE A 136 -6.15 11.66 -1.20
N GLY A 137 -5.67 11.36 -2.40
CA GLY A 137 -4.24 11.34 -2.71
C GLY A 137 -3.99 11.48 -4.21
N ILE A 138 -2.73 11.54 -4.60
CA ILE A 138 -2.30 11.70 -5.99
C ILE A 138 -2.34 10.34 -6.68
N ARG A 139 -2.89 10.28 -7.90
CA ARG A 139 -2.77 9.12 -8.80
C ARG A 139 -1.53 9.29 -9.67
N ILE A 140 -0.67 8.28 -9.70
CA ILE A 140 0.53 8.23 -10.54
C ILE A 140 0.56 6.99 -11.46
N THR A 141 -0.30 6.01 -11.21
CA THR A 141 -0.47 4.79 -12.01
C THR A 141 -1.66 4.92 -12.97
N HIS A 142 -1.75 4.04 -13.97
CA HIS A 142 -2.90 4.04 -14.88
C HIS A 142 -4.19 3.54 -14.21
N ARG A 143 -4.13 2.92 -13.04
CA ARG A 143 -5.31 2.56 -12.24
C ARG A 143 -5.02 2.61 -10.74
N ALA A 144 -5.72 3.51 -10.04
CA ALA A 144 -5.50 3.77 -8.61
C ALA A 144 -6.70 3.37 -7.73
N PHE A 145 -6.45 3.18 -6.42
CA PHE A 145 -7.49 3.00 -5.40
C PHE A 145 -8.21 4.33 -5.10
N GLY A 146 -9.00 4.77 -6.06
CA GLY A 146 -9.79 5.99 -6.02
C GLY A 146 -10.98 5.88 -6.97
N ARG A 147 -11.08 6.81 -7.93
CA ARG A 147 -12.17 6.80 -8.91
C ARG A 147 -12.10 5.64 -9.91
N ASP A 148 -10.95 4.99 -10.05
CA ASP A 148 -10.72 3.90 -11.01
C ASP A 148 -11.04 2.52 -10.42
N TRP A 149 -11.13 2.40 -9.09
CA TRP A 149 -11.43 1.16 -8.37
C TRP A 149 -12.76 1.27 -7.65
N ARG A 150 -13.83 0.74 -8.25
CA ARG A 150 -15.21 0.87 -7.75
C ARG A 150 -15.82 -0.49 -7.45
N TYR A 151 -15.31 -1.16 -6.42
CA TYR A 151 -15.81 -2.47 -6.01
C TYR A 151 -16.79 -2.38 -4.84
N PRO A 152 -17.74 -3.31 -4.72
CA PRO A 152 -18.66 -3.35 -3.59
C PRO A 152 -17.95 -3.74 -2.29
N ILE A 153 -18.32 -3.11 -1.17
CA ILE A 153 -17.89 -3.53 0.17
C ILE A 153 -18.53 -4.89 0.52
N THR A 154 -19.86 -4.97 0.39
CA THR A 154 -20.60 -6.21 0.62
C THR A 154 -20.48 -7.12 -0.59
N SER A 155 -19.53 -8.06 -0.56
CA SER A 155 -19.27 -8.98 -1.68
C SER A 155 -19.00 -10.41 -1.22
N LYS A 156 -19.82 -11.36 -1.67
CA LYS A 156 -19.59 -12.80 -1.52
C LYS A 156 -18.98 -13.46 -2.76
N PHE A 157 -18.66 -12.69 -3.80
CA PHE A 157 -18.02 -13.22 -5.01
C PHE A 157 -16.71 -13.95 -4.66
N ARG A 158 -16.57 -15.20 -5.11
CA ARG A 158 -15.33 -15.96 -5.01
C ARG A 158 -14.84 -16.13 -6.45
N ALA A 159 -13.71 -15.50 -6.74
CA ALA A 159 -12.97 -15.74 -7.98
C ALA A 159 -12.37 -17.15 -7.93
#